data_AF-A0A523HZR6-F1
#
_entry.id   AF-A0A523HZR6-F1
#
_cell.length_a   1.000
_cell.length_b   1.000
_cell.length_c   1.000
_cell.angle_alpha   90.00
_cell.angle_beta   90.00
_cell.angle_gamma   90.00
#
_symmetry.space_group_name_H-M   'P 1'
#
loop_
_entity.id
_entity.type
_entity.pdbx_description
1 polymer ?
#
loop_
_entity_poly.entity_id
_entity_poly.type
_entity_poly.pdbx_seq_one_letter_code
_entity_poly.pdbx_strand_id
1 'polypeptide(L)'
;MSDGEKIELGKRTLEVVMTPGHAPDALCLLDREHRLLFTGDTFYPASLYAHLPGSDFEAYAQTAAMLGQFIDDVDKLLPAHNEPLVDSGYLRRMHEGFEAIQDSTIEFKVTDGNREYMFEGFSIIANGSN
;
A
#
# COMPACT_ATOMS: atom_id res chain seq x y z
N MET A 1 -14.43 0.53 -12.23
CA MET A 1 -13.17 0.80 -12.94
C MET A 1 -12.43 -0.50 -13.09
N SER A 2 -11.60 -0.65 -14.11
CA SER A 2 -10.83 -1.87 -14.36
C SER A 2 -9.34 -1.59 -14.23
N ASP A 3 -8.56 -2.62 -13.90
CA ASP A 3 -7.10 -2.50 -13.87
C ASP A 3 -6.55 -2.09 -15.25
N GLY A 4 -5.61 -1.14 -15.26
CA GLY A 4 -5.03 -0.55 -16.48
C GLY A 4 -5.96 0.44 -17.23
N GLU A 5 -7.17 0.71 -16.73
CA GLU A 5 -8.06 1.72 -17.31
C GLU A 5 -7.40 3.10 -17.30
N LYS A 6 -7.48 3.83 -18.41
CA LYS A 6 -6.91 5.17 -18.55
C LYS A 6 -7.97 6.24 -18.35
N ILE A 7 -7.67 7.22 -17.50
CA ILE A 7 -8.49 8.40 -17.23
C ILE A 7 -7.83 9.61 -17.88
N GLU A 8 -8.49 10.17 -18.89
CA GLU A 8 -8.00 11.36 -19.59
C GLU A 8 -8.50 12.65 -18.91
N LEU A 9 -7.58 13.44 -18.38
CA LEU A 9 -7.84 14.73 -17.71
C LEU A 9 -7.37 15.91 -18.59
N GLY A 10 -7.51 15.77 -19.92
CA GLY A 10 -7.07 16.74 -20.91
C GLY A 10 -5.62 16.50 -21.33
N LYS A 11 -4.66 17.17 -20.70
CA LYS A 11 -3.22 17.02 -21.00
C LYS A 11 -2.50 16.05 -20.06
N ARG A 12 -3.25 15.30 -19.27
CA ARG A 12 -2.74 14.39 -18.25
C ARG A 12 -3.55 13.12 -18.29
N THR A 13 -2.87 11.99 -18.30
CA THR A 13 -3.50 10.67 -18.28
C THR A 13 -3.14 10.00 -16.96
N LEU A 14 -4.13 9.47 -16.25
CA LEU A 14 -3.93 8.61 -15.09
C LEU A 14 -4.28 7.18 -15.45
N GLU A 15 -3.49 6.22 -14.99
CA GLU A 15 -3.73 4.79 -15.13
C GLU A 15 -4.26 4.23 -13.81
N VAL A 16 -5.37 3.51 -13.87
CA VAL A 16 -5.93 2.79 -12.72
C VAL A 16 -5.05 1.57 -12.43
N VAL A 17 -4.67 1.43 -11.16
CA VAL A 17 -3.98 0.25 -10.64
C VAL A 17 -4.84 -0.31 -9.52
N MET A 18 -5.42 -1.48 -9.69
CA MET A 18 -6.23 -2.10 -8.64
C MET A 18 -5.32 -2.57 -7.50
N THR A 19 -5.66 -2.20 -6.27
CA THR A 19 -4.84 -2.46 -5.08
C THR A 19 -5.67 -3.04 -3.94
N PRO A 20 -6.36 -4.19 -4.16
CA PRO A 20 -7.17 -4.81 -3.14
C PRO A 20 -6.32 -5.19 -1.92
N GLY A 21 -6.90 -5.09 -0.73
CA GLY A 21 -6.23 -5.48 0.50
C GLY A 21 -6.65 -4.63 1.69
N HIS A 22 -6.42 -3.31 1.61
CA HIS A 22 -7.00 -2.40 2.61
C HIS A 22 -8.53 -2.41 2.55
N ALA A 23 -9.07 -2.35 1.34
CA ALA A 23 -10.47 -2.58 1.00
C ALA A 23 -10.55 -3.43 -0.29
N PRO A 24 -11.69 -4.10 -0.59
CA PRO A 24 -11.80 -4.98 -1.75
C PRO A 24 -11.74 -4.24 -3.09
N ASP A 25 -12.18 -2.98 -3.10
CA ASP A 25 -12.26 -2.10 -4.27
C ASP A 25 -11.21 -0.98 -4.26
N ALA A 26 -10.22 -1.07 -3.35
CA ALA A 26 -9.12 -0.12 -3.30
C ALA A 26 -8.34 -0.10 -4.63
N LEU A 27 -7.92 1.10 -5.02
CA LEU A 27 -7.12 1.36 -6.21
C LEU A 27 -6.15 2.51 -5.96
N CYS A 28 -5.05 2.48 -6.71
CA CYS A 28 -4.14 3.61 -6.88
C CYS A 28 -4.35 4.24 -8.27
N LEU A 29 -3.90 5.49 -8.41
CA LEU A 29 -3.82 6.16 -9.71
C LEU A 29 -2.37 6.46 -10.03
N LEU A 30 -1.88 5.93 -11.14
CA LEU A 30 -0.52 6.10 -11.61
C LEU A 30 -0.45 7.20 -12.67
N ASP A 31 0.42 8.18 -12.43
CA ASP A 31 0.83 9.16 -13.42
C ASP A 31 2.27 8.88 -13.85
N ARG A 32 2.41 8.19 -14.97
CA ARG A 32 3.74 7.83 -15.51
C ARG A 32 4.53 9.04 -16.01
N GLU A 33 3.86 10.07 -16.53
CA GLU A 33 4.53 11.26 -17.07
C GLU A 33 5.22 12.05 -15.95
N HIS A 34 4.54 12.17 -14.80
CA HIS A 34 5.06 12.91 -13.65
C HIS A 34 5.68 12.02 -12.58
N ARG A 35 5.71 10.70 -12.80
CA ARG A 35 6.28 9.69 -11.89
C ARG A 35 5.65 9.75 -10.50
N LEU A 36 4.33 9.88 -10.45
CA LEU A 36 3.54 9.98 -9.22
C LEU A 36 2.59 8.79 -9.07
N LEU A 37 2.40 8.34 -7.84
CA LEU A 37 1.37 7.35 -7.50
C LEU A 37 0.46 7.90 -6.40
N PHE A 38 -0.82 8.08 -6.71
CA PHE A 38 -1.84 8.39 -5.71
C PHE A 38 -2.25 7.08 -5.04
N THR A 39 -1.87 6.90 -3.77
CA THR A 39 -1.97 5.60 -3.09
C THR A 39 -3.25 5.42 -2.29
N GLY A 40 -4.04 6.48 -2.11
CA GLY A 40 -5.21 6.43 -1.23
C GLY A 40 -4.83 5.89 0.16
N ASP A 41 -5.58 4.89 0.63
CA ASP A 41 -5.30 4.19 1.89
C ASP A 41 -4.48 2.91 1.72
N THR A 42 -4.08 2.57 0.48
CA THR A 42 -3.18 1.44 0.20
C THR A 42 -1.77 1.69 0.77
N PHE A 43 -1.33 2.94 0.85
CA PHE A 43 -0.11 3.29 1.58
C PHE A 43 -0.18 4.72 2.11
N TYR A 44 0.25 4.91 3.35
CA TYR A 44 0.57 6.19 4.00
C TYR A 44 1.56 5.94 5.15
N PRO A 45 2.38 6.93 5.56
CA PRO A 45 3.44 6.74 6.56
C PRO A 45 2.90 6.71 8.01
N ALA A 46 2.04 5.74 8.29
CA ALA A 46 1.51 5.44 9.61
C ALA A 46 1.09 3.96 9.69
N SER A 47 0.10 3.61 10.52
CA SER A 47 -0.37 2.23 10.63
C SER A 47 -1.23 1.84 9.43
N LEU A 48 -0.79 0.85 8.67
CA LEU A 48 -1.55 0.21 7.61
C LEU A 48 -2.46 -0.86 8.22
N TYR A 49 -3.77 -0.67 8.10
CA TYR A 49 -4.76 -1.56 8.67
C TYR A 49 -5.10 -2.69 7.69
N ALA A 50 -4.68 -3.92 8.02
CA ALA A 50 -4.92 -5.15 7.26
C ALA A 50 -5.84 -6.14 8.01
N HIS A 51 -6.62 -5.65 8.97
CA HIS A 51 -7.48 -6.46 9.85
C HIS A 51 -8.90 -5.92 10.01
N LEU A 52 -9.21 -4.75 9.43
CA LEU A 52 -10.54 -4.15 9.56
C LEU A 52 -11.57 -4.91 8.71
N PRO A 53 -12.89 -4.78 9.01
CA PRO A 53 -13.92 -5.38 8.18
C PRO A 53 -13.79 -4.95 6.71
N GLY A 54 -13.65 -5.95 5.82
CA GLY A 54 -13.45 -5.72 4.38
C GLY A 54 -11.98 -5.71 3.94
N SER A 55 -11.03 -5.65 4.86
CA SER A 55 -9.62 -5.87 4.54
C SER A 55 -9.32 -7.36 4.30
N ASP A 56 -8.34 -7.62 3.45
CA ASP A 56 -7.81 -8.96 3.16
C ASP A 56 -6.28 -8.89 3.18
N PHE A 57 -5.66 -9.54 4.17
CA PHE A 57 -4.21 -9.50 4.36
C PHE A 57 -3.44 -10.10 3.17
N GLU A 58 -3.93 -11.20 2.60
CA GLU A 58 -3.25 -11.90 1.52
C GLU A 58 -3.34 -11.10 0.21
N ALA A 59 -4.52 -10.54 -0.08
CA ALA A 59 -4.66 -9.60 -1.20
C ALA A 59 -3.77 -8.37 -1.02
N TYR A 60 -3.63 -7.87 0.21
CA TYR A 60 -2.78 -6.72 0.51
C TYR A 60 -1.29 -7.03 0.32
N ALA A 61 -0.84 -8.23 0.71
CA ALA A 61 0.52 -8.68 0.46
C ALA A 61 0.80 -8.78 -1.05
N GLN A 62 -0.13 -9.30 -1.85
CA GLN A 62 -0.02 -9.35 -3.30
C GLN A 62 0.00 -7.94 -3.94
N THR A 63 -0.81 -7.03 -3.42
CA THR A 63 -0.78 -5.61 -3.79
C THR A 63 0.57 -4.97 -3.48
N ALA A 64 1.12 -5.20 -2.28
CA ALA A 64 2.44 -4.69 -1.90
C ALA A 64 3.54 -5.26 -2.81
N ALA A 65 3.43 -6.55 -3.15
CA ALA A 65 4.35 -7.23 -4.05
C ALA A 65 4.37 -6.58 -5.44
N MET A 66 3.18 -6.34 -6.00
CA MET A 66 2.98 -5.67 -7.29
C MET A 66 3.48 -4.22 -7.26
N LEU A 67 3.10 -3.42 -6.25
CA LEU A 67 3.52 -2.02 -6.15
C LEU A 67 5.03 -1.88 -5.97
N GLY A 68 5.70 -2.84 -5.33
CA GLY A 68 7.17 -2.89 -5.24
C GLY A 68 7.87 -2.90 -6.61
N GLN A 69 7.17 -3.31 -7.68
CA GLN A 69 7.70 -3.31 -9.06
C GLN A 69 7.68 -1.91 -9.69
N PHE A 70 6.95 -0.94 -9.13
CA PHE A 70 6.84 0.42 -9.67
C PHE A 70 7.91 1.39 -9.17
N ILE A 71 8.88 0.93 -8.39
CA ILE A 71 9.91 1.80 -7.79
C ILE A 71 10.72 2.58 -8.83
N ASP A 72 10.93 2.01 -10.02
CA ASP A 72 11.66 2.69 -11.10
C ASP A 72 10.73 3.60 -11.95
N ASP A 73 9.41 3.41 -11.86
CA ASP A 73 8.39 4.18 -12.59
C ASP A 73 7.88 5.41 -11.80
N VAL A 74 8.02 5.39 -10.48
CA VAL A 74 7.44 6.38 -9.55
C VAL A 74 8.52 6.95 -8.65
N ASP A 75 8.54 8.29 -8.49
CA ASP A 75 9.44 8.98 -7.56
C ASP A 75 8.74 9.34 -6.24
N LYS A 76 7.44 9.63 -6.29
CA LYS A 76 6.67 10.11 -5.12
C LYS A 76 5.30 9.48 -5.02
N LEU A 77 4.88 9.26 -3.78
CA LEU A 77 3.56 8.76 -3.42
C LEU A 77 2.72 9.91 -2.83
N LEU A 78 1.44 9.95 -3.20
CA LEU A 78 0.44 10.88 -2.67
C LEU A 78 -0.62 10.07 -1.91
N PRO A 79 -0.45 9.88 -0.59
CA PRO A 79 -1.41 9.17 0.24
C PRO A 79 -2.66 10.02 0.54
N ALA A 80 -3.72 9.36 1.01
CA ALA A 80 -4.91 10.05 1.52
C ALA A 80 -4.72 10.63 2.94
N HIS A 81 -3.71 10.16 3.68
CA HIS A 81 -3.48 10.51 5.08
C HIS A 81 -2.02 10.88 5.39
N ASN A 82 -1.85 11.59 6.51
CA ASN A 82 -0.58 12.01 7.09
C ASN A 82 0.19 13.02 6.22
N GLU A 83 1.14 12.55 5.42
CA GLU A 83 2.06 13.40 4.68
C GLU A 83 1.60 13.54 3.22
N PRO A 84 1.46 14.74 2.66
CA PRO A 84 0.89 14.93 1.32
C PRO A 84 1.78 14.36 0.19
N LEU A 85 3.08 14.14 0.47
CA LEU A 85 4.05 13.66 -0.50
C LEU A 85 5.16 12.88 0.21
N VAL A 86 5.34 11.61 -0.15
CA VAL A 86 6.39 10.75 0.41
C VAL A 86 7.19 10.04 -0.67
N ASP A 87 8.34 9.48 -0.30
CA ASP A 87 9.27 8.85 -1.23
C ASP A 87 8.80 7.47 -1.72
N SER A 88 8.98 7.15 -3.00
CA SER A 88 8.59 5.85 -3.55
C SER A 88 9.38 4.66 -2.98
N GLY A 89 10.50 4.90 -2.30
CA GLY A 89 11.22 3.87 -1.54
C GLY A 89 10.36 3.17 -0.49
N TYR A 90 9.25 3.77 -0.05
CA TYR A 90 8.27 3.11 0.79
C TYR A 90 7.57 1.92 0.13
N LEU A 91 7.42 1.89 -1.20
CA LEU A 91 6.80 0.74 -1.89
C LEU A 91 7.60 -0.55 -1.68
N ARG A 92 8.92 -0.45 -1.75
CA ARG A 92 9.82 -1.57 -1.44
C ARG A 92 9.73 -1.97 0.03
N ARG A 93 9.80 -1.00 0.95
CA ARG A 93 9.70 -1.32 2.39
C ARG A 93 8.35 -1.95 2.75
N MET A 94 7.27 -1.51 2.10
CA MET A 94 5.94 -2.09 2.27
C MET A 94 5.91 -3.54 1.78
N HIS A 95 6.44 -3.81 0.57
CA HIS A 95 6.61 -5.18 0.05
C HIS A 95 7.37 -6.06 1.06
N GLU A 96 8.59 -5.65 1.42
CA GLU A 96 9.46 -6.38 2.35
C GLU A 96 8.78 -6.59 3.71
N GLY A 97 7.95 -5.62 4.15
CA GLY A 97 7.20 -5.73 5.38
C GLY A 97 6.10 -6.79 5.35
N PHE A 98 5.33 -6.87 4.27
CA PHE A 98 4.34 -7.94 4.10
C PHE A 98 5.00 -9.32 3.97
N GLU A 99 6.10 -9.41 3.21
CA GLU A 99 6.88 -10.64 3.05
C GLU A 99 7.42 -11.14 4.40
N ALA A 100 8.01 -10.25 5.20
CA ALA A 100 8.52 -10.61 6.53
C ALA A 100 7.43 -11.15 7.47
N ILE A 101 6.21 -10.60 7.39
CA ILE A 101 5.07 -11.08 8.19
C ILE A 101 4.61 -12.46 7.69
N GLN A 102 4.51 -12.68 6.38
CA GLN A 102 4.14 -13.98 5.80
C GLN A 102 5.15 -15.07 6.18
N ASP A 103 6.44 -14.75 6.15
CA ASP A 103 7.52 -15.67 6.51
C ASP A 103 7.70 -15.84 8.03
N SER A 104 6.94 -15.11 8.84
CA SER A 104 7.04 -15.12 10.31
C SER A 104 8.46 -14.80 10.82
N THR A 105 9.16 -13.88 10.12
CA THR A 105 10.56 -13.52 10.42
C THR A 105 10.70 -12.29 11.33
N ILE A 106 9.58 -11.65 11.67
CA ILE A 106 9.55 -10.40 12.43
C ILE A 106 8.64 -10.51 13.66
N GLU A 107 9.08 -9.90 14.76
CA GLU A 107 8.29 -9.82 15.99
C GLU A 107 7.18 -8.77 15.86
N PHE A 108 6.10 -8.96 16.64
CA PHE A 108 5.01 -8.00 16.74
C PHE A 108 4.79 -7.57 18.19
N LYS A 109 4.18 -6.41 18.36
CA LYS A 109 3.52 -6.02 19.61
C LYS A 109 2.02 -6.21 19.47
N VAL A 110 1.31 -6.32 20.59
CA VAL A 110 -0.15 -6.36 20.61
C VAL A 110 -0.68 -4.94 20.80
N THR A 111 -1.48 -4.48 19.85
CA THR A 111 -2.17 -3.17 19.87
C THR A 111 -3.65 -3.40 19.62
N ASP A 112 -4.50 -3.00 20.57
CA ASP A 112 -5.96 -3.17 20.50
C ASP A 112 -6.42 -4.60 20.15
N GLY A 113 -5.69 -5.61 20.67
CA GLY A 113 -5.96 -7.03 20.43
C GLY A 113 -5.45 -7.57 19.09
N ASN A 114 -4.79 -6.75 18.27
CA ASN A 114 -4.21 -7.13 16.98
C ASN A 114 -2.68 -7.15 17.02
N ARG A 115 -2.06 -7.79 16.04
CA ARG A 115 -0.60 -7.82 15.89
C ARG A 115 -0.16 -6.60 15.09
N GLU A 116 0.67 -5.76 15.69
CA GLU A 116 1.29 -4.63 15.01
C GLU A 116 2.79 -4.89 14.79
N TYR A 117 3.19 -4.86 13.53
CA TYR A 117 4.56 -5.05 13.05
C TYR A 117 5.14 -3.69 12.67
N MET A 118 6.28 -3.34 13.25
CA MET A 118 6.89 -2.01 13.11
C MET A 118 7.97 -2.01 12.03
N PHE A 119 7.91 -1.04 11.12
CA PHE A 119 8.92 -0.82 10.07
C PHE A 119 9.42 0.62 10.11
N GLU A 120 10.46 0.94 9.34
CA GLU A 120 10.93 2.31 9.23
C GLU A 120 9.86 3.19 8.52
N GLY A 121 9.21 4.06 9.30
CA GLY A 121 8.27 5.08 8.83
C GLY A 121 6.80 4.64 8.71
N PHE A 122 6.46 3.39 9.03
CA PHE A 122 5.08 2.89 9.05
C PHE A 122 4.96 1.62 9.92
N SER A 123 3.73 1.15 10.15
CA SER A 123 3.49 -0.17 10.75
C SER A 123 2.41 -0.92 9.97
N ILE A 124 2.35 -2.25 10.09
CA ILE A 124 1.27 -3.07 9.55
C ILE A 124 0.53 -3.69 10.73
N ILE A 125 -0.80 -3.52 10.79
CA ILE A 125 -1.64 -4.14 11.81
C ILE A 125 -2.49 -5.24 11.18
N ALA A 126 -2.23 -6.49 11.55
CA ALA A 126 -2.93 -7.66 11.06
C ALA A 126 -3.65 -8.40 12.20
N ASN A 127 -4.62 -9.25 11.83
CA ASN A 127 -5.35 -10.06 12.80
C ASN A 127 -4.38 -10.91 13.64
N GLY A 128 -4.58 -10.94 14.95
CA GLY A 128 -3.95 -11.94 15.80
C GLY A 128 -4.59 -13.30 15.56
N SER A 129 -3.78 -14.32 15.28
CA SER A 129 -4.24 -15.70 15.51
C SER A 129 -4.39 -15.89 17.03
N ASN A 130 -5.58 -16.31 17.47
CA ASN A 130 -5.75 -17.00 18.76
C ASN A 130 -5.04 -18.35 18.73
#